data_AF-A0A1V8T328-F1
#
_entry.id   AF-A0A1V8T328-F1
#
_cell.length_a   1.000
_cell.length_b   1.000
_cell.length_c   1.000
_cell.angle_alpha   90.00
_cell.angle_beta   90.00
_cell.angle_gamma   90.00
#
_symmetry.space_group_name_H-M   'P 1'
#
loop_
_entity.id
_entity.type
_entity.pdbx_description
1 polymer ?
#
loop_
_entity_poly.entity_id
_entity_poly.type
_entity_poly.pdbx_seq_one_letter_code
_entity_poly.pdbx_strand_id
1 'polypeptide(L)' 'MSNSPTRPLPTLSQAAAKLAAEAAEAKAREMGIDFNIALVDSTLHLLHFTRMPTAKLTSISIAIDKAFTAAGHRLPT' A
#
# COMPACT_ATOMS: atom_id res chain seq x y z
N MET A 1 -15.96 -17.90 -27.39
CA MET A 1 -15.47 -16.93 -26.39
C MET A 1 -16.60 -16.66 -25.42
N SER A 2 -16.42 -16.88 -24.12
CA SER A 2 -17.50 -16.74 -23.12
C SER A 2 -17.83 -15.26 -22.92
N ASN A 3 -19.07 -14.86 -23.24
CA ASN A 3 -19.55 -13.48 -23.19
C ASN A 3 -20.11 -13.16 -21.79
N SER A 4 -19.27 -13.25 -20.76
CA SER A 4 -19.67 -12.88 -19.39
C SER A 4 -19.74 -11.35 -19.27
N PRO A 5 -20.85 -10.75 -18.78
CA PRO A 5 -20.97 -9.30 -18.58
C PRO A 5 -20.05 -8.77 -17.48
N THR A 6 -19.46 -9.65 -16.68
CA THR A 6 -18.50 -9.30 -15.62
C THR A 6 -17.24 -10.16 -15.72
N ARG A 7 -16.15 -9.65 -15.16
CA ARG A 7 -14.88 -10.36 -15.01
C ARG A 7 -14.41 -10.32 -13.55
N PRO A 8 -13.84 -11.40 -13.01
CA PRO A 8 -13.21 -11.37 -11.70
C PRO A 8 -11.95 -10.48 -11.74
N LEU A 9 -11.74 -9.70 -10.68
CA LEU A 9 -10.53 -8.91 -10.47
C LEU A 9 -9.88 -9.40 -9.17
N PRO A 10 -8.65 -9.96 -9.23
CA PRO A 10 -7.90 -10.27 -8.02
C PRO A 10 -7.60 -8.98 -7.24
N THR A 11 -7.97 -8.95 -5.97
CA THR A 11 -7.73 -7.82 -5.06
C THR A 11 -6.92 -8.28 -3.85
N LEU A 12 -6.24 -7.34 -3.20
CA LEU A 12 -5.48 -7.64 -1.99
C LEU A 12 -6.45 -7.82 -0.82
N SER A 13 -6.26 -8.86 -0.01
CA SER A 13 -7.05 -9.01 1.22
C SER A 13 -6.52 -8.07 2.30
N GLN A 14 -7.38 -7.68 3.25
CA GLN A 14 -6.93 -6.89 4.42
C GLN A 14 -5.83 -7.60 5.23
N ALA A 15 -5.91 -8.93 5.35
CA ALA A 15 -4.89 -9.72 6.03
C ALA A 15 -3.53 -9.64 5.32
N ALA A 16 -3.53 -9.74 3.98
CA ALA A 16 -2.31 -9.60 3.19
C ALA A 16 -1.73 -8.18 3.25
N ALA A 17 -2.57 -7.15 3.28
CA ALA A 17 -2.12 -5.76 3.45
C ALA A 17 -1.44 -5.52 4.80
N LYS A 18 -1.99 -6.09 5.89
CA LYS A 18 -1.38 -6.03 7.22
C LYS A 18 -0.04 -6.77 7.26
N LEU A 19 0.03 -7.96 6.68
CA LEU A 19 1.29 -8.71 6.58
C LEU A 19 2.38 -7.93 5.82
N ALA A 20 2.01 -7.26 4.72
CA ALA A 20 2.94 -6.41 3.98
C ALA A 20 3.39 -5.17 4.80
N ALA A 21 2.48 -4.57 5.57
CA ALA A 21 2.81 -3.47 6.47
C ALA A 21 3.79 -3.90 7.56
N GLU A 22 3.56 -5.05 8.21
CA GLU A 22 4.45 -5.61 9.22
C GLU A 22 5.87 -5.85 8.68
N ALA A 23 5.99 -6.36 7.45
CA ALA A 23 7.28 -6.53 6.79
C ALA A 23 7.98 -5.19 6.51
N ALA A 24 7.23 -4.18 6.07
CA ALA A 24 7.78 -2.82 5.86
C ALA A 24 8.20 -2.17 7.17
N GLU A 25 7.44 -2.33 8.26
CA GLU A 25 7.77 -1.86 9.60
C GLU A 25 9.00 -2.58 10.18
N ALA A 26 9.14 -3.88 9.93
CA ALA A 26 10.36 -4.61 10.28
C ALA A 26 11.58 -4.02 9.56
N LYS A 27 11.47 -3.74 8.25
CA LYS A 27 12.57 -3.12 7.50
C LYS A 27 12.88 -1.71 7.98
N ALA A 28 11.86 -0.92 8.29
CA ALA A 28 12.00 0.41 8.86
C ALA A 28 12.80 0.40 10.17
N ARG A 29 12.49 -0.57 11.06
CA ARG A 29 13.22 -0.79 12.31
C ARG A 29 14.68 -1.17 12.09
N GLU A 30 14.97 -2.05 11.12
CA GLU A 30 16.36 -2.38 10.75
C GLU A 30 17.15 -1.16 10.27
N MET A 31 16.49 -0.24 9.56
CA MET A 31 17.09 0.98 9.03
C MET A 31 17.22 2.08 10.10
N GLY A 32 16.57 1.94 11.25
CA GLY A 32 16.50 2.98 12.28
C GLY A 32 15.72 4.23 11.83
N ILE A 33 14.77 4.07 10.90
CA ILE A 33 13.97 5.17 10.34
C ILE A 33 12.50 4.79 10.41
N ASP A 34 11.68 5.61 11.08
CA ASP A 34 10.22 5.44 11.09
C ASP A 34 9.58 5.95 9.80
N PHE A 35 8.71 5.13 9.19
CA PHE A 35 8.01 5.46 7.95
C PHE A 35 6.50 5.65 8.13
N ASN A 36 5.91 6.38 7.18
CA ASN A 36 4.49 6.27 6.84
C ASN A 36 4.36 5.20 5.75
N ILE A 37 3.54 4.18 5.97
CA ILE A 37 3.41 3.01 5.11
C ILE A 37 1.96 2.93 4.66
N ALA A 38 1.73 3.03 3.34
CA ALA A 38 0.41 2.97 2.74
C ALA A 38 0.35 1.80 1.74
N LEU A 39 -0.73 1.01 1.82
CA LEU A 39 -1.00 -0.08 0.88
C LEU A 39 -2.29 0.24 0.11
N VAL A 40 -2.18 0.25 -1.20
CA VAL A 40 -3.27 0.40 -2.17
C VAL A 40 -3.27 -0.84 -3.06
N ASP A 41 -4.44 -1.40 -3.33
CA ASP A 41 -4.57 -2.57 -4.20
C ASP A 41 -4.90 -2.18 -5.65
N SER A 42 -5.20 -3.18 -6.50
CA SER A 42 -5.52 -2.95 -7.92
C SER A 42 -6.81 -2.16 -8.17
N THR A 43 -7.63 -1.89 -7.16
CA THR A 43 -8.83 -1.06 -7.26
C THR A 43 -8.54 0.42 -7.01
N LEU A 44 -7.28 0.76 -6.72
CA LEU A 44 -6.80 2.13 -6.45
C LEU A 44 -7.38 2.78 -5.20
N HIS A 45 -7.86 1.96 -4.27
CA HIS A 45 -8.35 2.42 -2.97
C HIS A 45 -7.36 2.06 -1.86
N LEU A 46 -7.21 2.97 -0.90
CA LEU A 46 -6.39 2.76 0.29
C LEU A 46 -6.97 1.60 1.09
N LEU A 47 -6.16 0.56 1.30
CA LEU A 47 -6.54 -0.64 2.02
C LEU A 47 -5.99 -0.66 3.44
N HIS A 48 -4.77 -0.15 3.62
CA HIS A 48 -4.13 -0.07 4.93
C HIS A 48 -3.16 1.10 4.99
N PHE A 49 -3.05 1.71 6.16
CA PHE A 49 -2.08 2.74 6.45
C PHE A 49 -1.58 2.62 7.89
N THR A 50 -0.27 2.66 8.07
CA THR A 50 0.38 2.80 9.37
C THR A 50 1.32 3.99 9.35
N ARG A 51 1.23 4.81 10.40
CA ARG A 51 2.27 5.79 10.74
C ARG A 51 3.07 5.28 11.92
N MET A 52 4.37 5.07 11.71
CA MET A 52 5.28 4.75 12.81
C MET A 52 5.50 5.98 13.71
N PRO A 53 5.89 5.79 14.99
CA PRO A 53 5.81 6.85 16.02
C PRO A 53 6.47 8.18 15.65
N THR A 54 7.68 8.15 15.10
CA THR A 54 8.50 9.34 14.76
C THR A 54 8.52 9.67 13.27
N ALA A 55 7.70 8.99 12.45
CA ALA A 55 7.60 9.26 11.02
C ALA A 55 7.14 10.70 10.74
N LYS A 56 7.74 11.34 9.73
CA LYS A 56 7.46 12.73 9.35
C LYS A 56 5.98 12.90 8.99
N LEU A 57 5.27 13.81 9.68
CA LEU A 57 3.84 14.05 9.43
C LEU A 57 3.57 14.53 7.99
N THR A 58 4.50 15.31 7.42
CA THR A 58 4.40 15.81 6.04
C THR A 58 4.51 14.72 4.98
N SER A 59 4.96 13.50 5.31
CA SER A 59 5.01 12.39 4.37
C SER A 59 3.81 11.42 4.45
N ILE A 60 2.78 11.74 5.25
CA ILE A 60 1.55 10.94 5.32
C ILE A 60 0.86 10.88 3.96
N SER A 61 0.51 12.05 3.39
CA SER A 61 -0.12 12.12 2.06
C SER A 61 0.81 11.58 0.98
N ILE A 62 2.11 11.88 1.07
CA ILE A 62 3.12 11.38 0.11
C ILE A 62 3.12 9.85 0.04
N ALA A 63 3.05 9.14 1.17
CA ALA A 63 3.01 7.68 1.18
C ALA A 63 1.74 7.15 0.47
N ILE A 64 0.59 7.77 0.75
CA ILE A 64 -0.70 7.41 0.16
C ILE A 64 -0.68 7.67 -1.36
N ASP A 65 -0.22 8.85 -1.78
CA ASP A 65 -0.19 9.26 -3.18
C ASP A 65 0.78 8.40 -4.00
N LYS A 66 1.93 8.03 -3.43
CA LYS A 66 2.87 7.08 -4.05
C LYS A 66 2.25 5.70 -4.23
N ALA A 67 1.59 5.16 -3.20
CA ALA A 67 0.93 3.86 -3.29
C ALA A 67 -0.18 3.86 -4.34
N PHE A 68 -1.01 4.91 -4.38
CA PHE A 68 -2.04 5.11 -5.40
C PHE A 68 -1.44 5.17 -6.81
N THR A 69 -0.42 6.00 -7.00
CA THR A 69 0.22 6.19 -8.32
C THR A 69 0.89 4.91 -8.80
N ALA A 70 1.61 4.22 -7.92
CA ALA A 70 2.27 2.95 -8.25
C ALA A 70 1.26 1.85 -8.61
N ALA A 71 0.14 1.75 -7.87
CA ALA A 71 -0.93 0.82 -8.19
C ALA A 71 -1.63 1.16 -9.53
N GLY A 72 -1.86 2.45 -9.80
CA GLY A 72 -2.49 2.95 -11.01
C GLY A 72 -1.66 2.71 -12.26
N HIS A 73 -0.37 3.03 -12.19
CA HIS A 73 0.57 2.88 -13.32
C HIS A 73 1.20 1.49 -13.41
N ARG A 74 1.08 0.66 -12.37
CA ARG A 74 1.74 -0.65 -12.24
C ARG A 74 3.25 -0.56 -12.43
N LEU A 75 3.84 0.52 -11.93
CA LEU A 75 5.26 0.85 -12.01
C LEU A 75 5.73 1.49 -10.69
N PRO A 76 7.01 1.34 -10.32
CA PRO A 76 7.58 2.11 -9.22
C PRO A 76 7.51 3.62 -9.49
N THR A 77 7.34 4.40 -8.42
CA THR A 77 7.43 5.88 -8.43
C THR A 77 8.75 6.37 -7.87
#